data_AF-A0A8T7ET95-F1
#
_entry.id   AF-A0A8T7ET95-F1
#
_cell.length_a   1.000
_cell.length_b   1.000
_cell.length_c   1.000
_cell.angle_alpha   90.00
_cell.angle_beta   90.00
_cell.angle_gamma   90.00
#
_symmetry.space_group_name_H-M   'P 1'
#
loop_
_entity.id
_entity.type
_entity.pdbx_description
1 polymer ?
#
loop_
_entity_poly.entity_id
_entity_poly.type
_entity_poly.pdbx_seq_one_letter_code
_entity_poly.pdbx_strand_id
1 'polypeptide(L)'
;MDRAAWGKRLAMAFIIGGALGNVVDRVRFDYVIDFINYRIPGVISNVSNLADHAIVAGVIALLIITWRAEDEPAPEPAPADTPDAAGE
;
A
#
# COMPACT_ATOMS: atom_id res chain seq x y z
N MET A 1 7.52 6.68 -17.50
CA MET A 1 7.04 6.79 -16.09
C MET A 1 6.86 5.37 -15.57
N ASP A 2 7.48 5.04 -14.44
CA ASP A 2 7.40 3.70 -13.83
C ASP A 2 5.99 3.45 -13.26
N ARG A 3 5.29 2.44 -13.81
CA ARG A 3 3.93 2.06 -13.40
C ARG A 3 3.92 1.48 -11.98
N ALA A 4 4.99 0.80 -11.56
CA ALA A 4 5.10 0.24 -10.23
C ALA A 4 5.26 1.33 -9.16
N ALA A 5 6.12 2.33 -9.43
CA ALA A 5 6.22 3.52 -8.58
C ALA A 5 4.88 4.27 -8.42
N TRP A 6 4.11 4.40 -9.51
CA TRP A 6 2.80 5.06 -9.44
C TRP A 6 1.78 4.24 -8.63
N GLY A 7 1.77 2.91 -8.81
CA GLY A 7 0.94 2.00 -8.01
C GLY A 7 1.20 2.12 -6.51
N LYS A 8 2.48 2.16 -6.09
CA LYS A 8 2.86 2.35 -4.68
C LYS A 8 2.37 3.68 -4.11
N ARG A 9 2.47 4.76 -4.90
CA ARG A 9 1.98 6.09 -4.49
C ARG A 9 0.46 6.10 -4.28
N LEU A 10 -0.28 5.46 -5.17
CA LEU A 10 -1.73 5.33 -4.99
C LEU A 10 -2.07 4.51 -3.75
N ALA A 11 -1.43 3.36 -3.54
CA ALA A 11 -1.65 2.55 -2.35
C ALA A 11 -1.42 3.35 -1.05
N MET A 12 -0.34 4.12 -1.00
CA MET A 12 -0.06 5.04 0.12
C MET A 12 -1.10 6.15 0.26
N ALA A 13 -1.58 6.72 -0.85
CA ALA A 13 -2.64 7.73 -0.81
C ALA A 13 -3.95 7.19 -0.22
N PHE A 14 -4.30 5.93 -0.52
CA PHE A 14 -5.47 5.26 0.08
C PHE A 14 -5.31 5.08 1.60
N ILE A 15 -4.14 4.61 2.06
CA ILE A 15 -3.85 4.41 3.48
C ILE A 15 -3.89 5.75 4.23
N ILE A 16 -3.16 6.74 3.74
CA ILE A 16 -3.07 8.05 4.39
C ILE A 16 -4.41 8.77 4.34
N GLY A 17 -5.12 8.72 3.20
CA GLY A 17 -6.43 9.33 3.05
C GLY A 17 -7.47 8.75 4.00
N GLY A 18 -7.52 7.42 4.14
CA GLY A 18 -8.41 6.78 5.11
C GLY A 18 -8.04 7.11 6.56
N ALA A 19 -6.75 7.06 6.91
CA ALA A 19 -6.30 7.43 8.24
C ALA A 19 -6.65 8.89 8.58
N LEU A 20 -6.45 9.81 7.63
CA LEU A 20 -6.80 11.22 7.79
C LEU A 20 -8.31 11.41 7.94
N GLY A 21 -9.15 10.69 7.19
CA GLY A 21 -10.60 10.73 7.36
C GLY A 21 -11.04 10.37 8.78
N ASN A 22 -10.50 9.27 9.32
CA ASN A 22 -10.74 8.83 10.68
C ASN A 22 -10.19 9.81 11.75
N VAL A 23 -9.13 10.57 11.44
CA VAL A 23 -8.62 11.63 12.33
C VAL A 23 -9.52 12.86 12.28
N VAL A 24 -9.98 13.28 11.10
CA VAL A 24 -10.90 14.42 10.94
C VAL A 24 -12.19 14.17 11.72
N ASP A 25 -12.73 12.95 11.66
CA ASP A 25 -13.90 12.55 12.44
C ASP A 25 -13.65 12.72 13.95
N ARG A 26 -12.52 12.22 14.46
CA ARG A 26 -12.17 12.37 15.88
C ARG A 26 -11.98 13.82 16.29
N VAL A 27 -11.36 14.66 15.45
CA VAL A 27 -11.19 16.08 15.77
C VAL A 27 -12.53 16.81 15.81
N ARG A 28 -13.49 16.39 14.97
CA ARG A 28 -14.78 17.09 14.83
C ARG A 28 -15.87 16.57 15.77
N PHE A 29 -15.86 15.28 16.06
CA PHE A 29 -16.93 14.58 16.77
C PHE A 29 -16.47 13.81 18.00
N ASP A 30 -15.16 13.70 18.27
CA ASP A 30 -14.55 12.90 19.35
C ASP A 30 -14.68 11.37 19.18
N TYR A 31 -15.35 10.93 18.11
CA TYR A 31 -15.48 9.52 17.71
C TYR A 31 -15.48 9.38 16.18
N VAL A 32 -15.39 8.13 15.70
CA VAL A 32 -15.51 7.80 14.27
C VAL A 32 -16.91 7.30 13.98
N ILE A 33 -17.48 7.71 12.84
CA ILE A 33 -18.84 7.32 12.46
C ILE A 33 -18.77 6.06 11.58
N ASP A 34 -19.15 4.92 12.15
CA ASP A 34 -19.30 3.68 11.39
C ASP A 34 -20.73 3.54 10.85
N PHE A 35 -20.84 3.40 9.54
CA PHE A 35 -22.14 3.37 8.83
C PHE A 35 -22.32 2.15 7.93
N ILE A 36 -21.29 1.33 7.78
CA ILE A 36 -21.33 0.08 7.01
C ILE A 36 -21.46 -1.07 8.00
N ASN A 37 -22.49 -1.91 7.83
CA ASN A 37 -22.76 -3.03 8.71
C ASN A 37 -22.82 -4.33 7.90
N TYR A 38 -21.85 -5.21 8.14
CA TYR A 38 -21.82 -6.56 7.59
C TYR A 38 -22.16 -7.58 8.68
N ARG A 39 -23.23 -8.33 8.46
CA ARG A 39 -23.61 -9.42 9.37
C ARG A 39 -23.90 -10.68 8.57
N ILE A 40 -23.02 -11.67 8.73
CA ILE A 40 -23.18 -13.03 8.21
C ILE A 40 -23.29 -13.94 9.44
N PRO A 41 -24.46 -14.55 9.70
CA PRO A 41 -24.67 -15.40 10.88
C PRO A 41 -23.61 -16.49 11.01
N GLY A 42 -22.96 -16.56 12.18
CA GLY A 42 -21.93 -17.56 12.48
C GLY A 42 -20.58 -17.35 11.80
N VAL A 43 -20.41 -16.30 10.99
CA VAL A 43 -19.18 -16.06 10.22
C VAL A 43 -18.55 -14.72 10.56
N ILE A 44 -19.28 -13.62 10.37
CA ILE A 44 -18.73 -12.27 10.52
C ILE A 44 -19.79 -11.31 11.06
N SER A 45 -19.37 -10.45 11.98
CA SER A 45 -20.13 -9.30 12.45
C SER A 45 -19.17 -8.13 12.49
N ASN A 46 -19.22 -7.27 11.48
CA ASN A 46 -18.31 -6.14 11.32
C ASN A 46 -19.11 -4.86 11.09
N VAL A 47 -18.75 -3.81 11.83
CA VAL A 47 -19.23 -2.45 11.58
C VAL A 47 -18.01 -1.63 11.21
N SER A 48 -18.08 -0.88 10.11
CA SER A 48 -16.95 -0.13 9.57
C SER A 48 -17.42 1.14 8.85
N ASN A 49 -16.45 1.92 8.39
CA ASN A 49 -16.68 3.09 7.55
C ASN A 49 -15.87 3.00 6.24
N LEU A 50 -16.04 4.00 5.37
CA LEU A 50 -15.32 4.05 4.10
C LEU A 50 -13.80 4.25 4.28
N ALA A 51 -13.37 4.97 5.32
CA ALA A 51 -11.96 5.18 5.62
C ALA A 51 -11.24 3.86 5.96
N ASP A 52 -11.87 2.98 6.73
CA ASP A 52 -11.33 1.65 7.03
C ASP A 52 -11.15 0.82 5.76
N HIS A 53 -12.13 0.84 4.85
CA HIS A 53 -12.03 0.14 3.56
C HIS A 53 -10.95 0.75 2.66
N ALA A 54 -10.76 2.07 2.69
CA ALA A 54 -9.68 2.71 1.96
C ALA A 54 -8.31 2.25 2.49
N ILE A 55 -8.14 2.19 3.81
CA ILE A 55 -6.91 1.66 4.44
C ILE A 55 -6.68 0.21 4.01
N VAL A 56 -7.68 -0.66 4.16
CA VAL A 56 -7.58 -2.09 3.80
C VAL A 56 -7.24 -2.26 2.32
N ALA A 57 -7.90 -1.53 1.42
CA ALA A 57 -7.61 -1.58 -0.01
C ALA A 57 -6.19 -1.11 -0.33
N GLY A 58 -5.73 -0.03 0.32
CA GLY A 58 -4.37 0.48 0.15
C GLY A 58 -3.31 -0.50 0.65
N VAL A 59 -3.53 -1.14 1.81
CA VAL A 59 -2.62 -2.17 2.34
C VAL A 59 -2.57 -3.38 1.43
N ILE A 60 -3.72 -3.90 0.99
CA ILE A 60 -3.78 -5.03 0.05
C ILE A 60 -3.05 -4.70 -1.25
N ALA A 61 -3.28 -3.52 -1.82
CA ALA A 61 -2.59 -3.08 -3.03
C ALA A 61 -1.07 -2.99 -2.82
N LEU A 62 -0.61 -2.42 -1.70
CA LEU A 62 0.81 -2.32 -1.38
C LEU A 62 1.48 -3.69 -1.23
N LEU A 63 0.80 -4.64 -0.58
CA LEU A 63 1.28 -6.01 -0.42
C LEU A 63 1.41 -6.70 -1.78
N ILE A 64 0.40 -6.61 -2.64
CA ILE A 64 0.44 -7.20 -3.99
C ILE A 64 1.57 -6.60 -4.82
N ILE A 65 1.76 -5.28 -4.78
CA ILE A 65 2.82 -4.62 -5.56
C ILE A 65 4.21 -5.03 -5.06
N THR A 66 4.40 -5.08 -3.74
CA THR A 66 5.70 -5.44 -3.14
C THR A 66 6.03 -6.90 -3.41
N TRP A 67 5.08 -7.80 -3.24
CA TRP A 67 5.29 -9.23 -3.48
C TRP A 67 5.68 -9.52 -4.94
N ARG A 68 5.09 -8.81 -5.91
CA ARG A 68 5.46 -8.94 -7.34
C ARG A 68 6.81 -8.32 -7.70
N ALA A 69 7.33 -7.41 -6.88
CA ALA A 69 8.63 -6.80 -7.12
C ALA A 69 9.80 -7.70 -6.68
N GLU A 70 9.56 -8.63 -5.75
CA GLU A 70 10.57 -9.61 -5.30
C GLU A 70 10.87 -10.67 -6.37
N ASP A 71 9.93 -10.91 -7.30
CA ASP A 71 10.11 -11.85 -8.43
C ASP A 71 11.01 -11.28 -9.55
N GLU A 72 11.33 -9.98 -9.52
CA GLU A 72 12.17 -9.35 -10.53
C GLU A 72 13.65 -9.54 -10.13
N PRO A 73 14.45 -10.31 -10.90
CA PRO A 73 15.84 -10.57 -10.54
C PRO A 73 16.58 -9.23 -10.47
N ALA A 74 17.31 -9.02 -9.37
CA ALA A 74 18.14 -7.84 -9.21
C ALA A 74 19.01 -7.67 -10.47
N PRO A 75 19.12 -6.45 -11.03
CA PRO A 75 19.94 -6.22 -12.22
C PRO A 75 21.33 -6.78 -11.93
N GLU A 76 21.75 -7.72 -12.78
CA GLU A 76 23.07 -8.35 -12.70
C GLU A 76 24.09 -7.21 -12.56
N PRO A 77 24.97 -7.25 -11.53
CA PRO A 77 25.92 -6.17 -11.32
C PRO A 77 26.65 -5.94 -12.63
N ALA A 78 26.60 -4.70 -13.13
CA ALA A 78 27.32 -4.30 -14.33
C ALA A 78 28.74 -4.85 -14.23
N PRO A 79 29.28 -5.48 -15.29
CA PRO A 79 30.60 -6.07 -15.23
C PRO A 79 31.54 -5.00 -14.69
N ALA A 80 32.13 -5.29 -13.52
CA ALA A 80 33.09 -4.40 -12.91
C ALA A 80 34.10 -4.09 -14.01
N ASP A 81 34.23 -2.80 -14.36
CA ASP A 81 35.27 -2.32 -15.26
C ASP A 81 36.58 -2.92 -14.75
N THR A 82 36.98 -4.03 -15.37
CA THR A 82 38.25 -4.67 -15.09
C THR A 82 39.20 -3.68 -15.73
N PRO A 83 40.02 -2.94 -14.95
CA PRO A 83 40.99 -2.06 -15.55
C PRO A 83 41.84 -2.93 -16.45
N ASP A 84 41.85 -2.61 -17.74
CA ASP A 84 42.56 -3.34 -18.78
C ASP A 84 43.93 -3.77 -18.26
N ALA A 85 44.05 -5.06 -17.97
CA ALA A 85 45.32 -5.73 -17.84
C ALA A 85 45.87 -5.97 -19.25
N ALA A 86 46.16 -4.91 -19.99
CA ALA A 86 46.92 -4.94 -21.24
C ALA A 86 47.21 -3.52 -21.75
N GLY A 87 48.47 -3.10 -21.74
CA GLY A 87 48.91 -1.96 -22.54
C GLY A 87 50.14 -1.23 -22.02
N GLU A 88 51.32 -1.84 -22.23
CA GLU A 88 52.65 -1.23 -22.40
C GLU A 88 53.34 -0.50 -21.23
#